data_AF-A0A132H1X7-F1
#
_entry.id   AF-A0A132H1X7-F1
#
_cell.length_a   1.000
_cell.length_b   1.000
_cell.length_c   1.000
_cell.angle_alpha   90.00
_cell.angle_beta   90.00
_cell.angle_gamma   90.00
#
_symmetry.space_group_name_H-M   'P 1'
#
loop_
_entity.id
_entity.type
_entity.pdbx_description
1 polymer ?
#
loop_
_entity_poly.entity_id
_entity_poly.type
_entity_poly.pdbx_seq_one_letter_code
_entity_poly.pdbx_strand_id
1 'polypeptide(L)'
;MNKIIQYLTIIIFLSLALSVSAQSDEKAIRRGNRNYKSANYEQAIAHYKKALEIRPNNAKAQFNLGDVYYAKQSYDTAYNEFQKVLELSPDAKLKSDAVYNMGNCLLAQNKYYDAFNLYKVSLKLNPENENALYNLEFCRAHLVKSKIWVVQPDNGRVEAKEKEAFNGQRVTLTAQPDEDYALSQYKVVRADNQQVTVEVNGSSFIMPKFNVLVTAEFKKAHRIDIDKNIQHGKVQADRQKAVEGQQVTLEGQGEGDYVLDKFTVYKTGSPKDTVPVNEKSFKMPDFDVTVTATFRNALRVSIDSMVNGTIQVSDSLVKPGQDVGIIVKPDKGYQLGDLRVVSQKDATESAPVSEENVFHMIDDDVIVKADFVEATDYYKVKADTTLKGGHVLLDQSEATRRETVKLDNAPEPGYQFKEYVIHQVGDTAVKVQPLGNYFTMPDFDVEVSAVFEKSEGDNQQQQQQQDQQQDQQEQEQQQDQQQNQDQQQQQQNQQQQNQQMSKEDAQRMLDALENQEKKTMEKVNEQKVRQQPKKKSDKDW
;
A
#
# COMPACT_ATOMS: atom_id res chain seq x y z
N MET A 1 -38.85 -2.06 44.58
CA MET A 1 -37.67 -2.84 45.04
C MET A 1 -37.11 -3.74 43.95
N ASN A 2 -37.91 -4.61 43.31
CA ASN A 2 -37.40 -5.59 42.33
C ASN A 2 -36.62 -5.00 41.14
N LYS A 3 -37.05 -3.87 40.55
CA LYS A 3 -36.34 -3.26 39.40
C LYS A 3 -34.95 -2.71 39.78
N ILE A 4 -34.79 -2.15 40.99
CA ILE A 4 -33.49 -1.59 41.45
C ILE A 4 -32.49 -2.72 41.74
N ILE A 5 -32.96 -3.83 42.32
CA ILE A 5 -32.15 -5.04 42.55
C ILE A 5 -31.74 -5.67 41.21
N GLN A 6 -32.61 -5.63 40.20
CA GLN A 6 -32.32 -6.12 38.85
C GLN A 6 -31.28 -5.25 38.12
N TYR A 7 -31.33 -3.92 38.24
CA TYR A 7 -30.28 -3.05 37.69
C TYR A 7 -28.93 -3.20 38.43
N LEU A 8 -28.95 -3.33 39.76
CA LEU A 8 -27.73 -3.56 40.55
C LEU A 8 -27.09 -4.91 40.20
N THR A 9 -27.88 -5.97 39.99
CA THR A 9 -27.36 -7.28 39.56
C THR A 9 -26.79 -7.26 38.15
N ILE A 10 -27.42 -6.53 37.20
CA ILE A 10 -26.88 -6.33 35.85
C ILE A 10 -25.56 -5.55 35.91
N ILE A 11 -25.47 -4.47 36.68
CA ILE A 11 -24.24 -3.68 36.83
C ILE A 11 -23.13 -4.52 37.48
N ILE A 12 -23.45 -5.32 38.50
CA ILE A 12 -22.50 -6.24 39.15
C ILE A 12 -22.03 -7.30 38.14
N PHE A 13 -22.93 -7.96 37.41
CA PHE A 13 -22.56 -8.95 36.38
C PHE A 13 -21.75 -8.34 35.23
N LEU A 14 -22.10 -7.13 34.79
CA LEU A 14 -21.38 -6.41 33.75
C LEU A 14 -19.98 -5.99 34.23
N SER A 15 -19.85 -5.54 35.48
CA SER A 15 -18.56 -5.24 36.11
C SER A 15 -17.71 -6.50 36.32
N LEU A 16 -18.34 -7.64 36.66
CA LEU A 16 -17.68 -8.93 36.80
C LEU A 16 -17.19 -9.44 35.44
N ALA A 17 -18.01 -9.35 34.40
CA ALA A 17 -17.66 -9.75 33.04
C ALA A 17 -16.48 -8.91 32.48
N LEU A 18 -16.47 -7.61 32.72
CA LEU A 18 -15.36 -6.71 32.38
C LEU A 18 -14.08 -7.04 33.18
N SER A 19 -14.21 -7.44 34.45
CA SER A 19 -13.06 -7.82 35.28
C SER A 19 -12.44 -9.17 34.90
N VAL A 20 -13.26 -10.16 34.49
CA VAL A 20 -12.80 -11.49 34.05
C VAL A 20 -12.09 -11.41 32.70
N SER A 21 -12.61 -10.62 31.75
CA SER A 21 -11.93 -10.40 30.47
C SER A 21 -10.59 -9.69 30.68
N ALA A 22 -10.54 -8.67 31.56
CA ALA A 22 -9.32 -7.93 31.89
C ALA A 22 -8.26 -8.70 32.70
N GLN A 23 -8.62 -9.81 33.34
CA GLN A 23 -7.67 -10.64 34.08
C GLN A 23 -7.00 -11.70 33.17
N SER A 24 -7.64 -12.00 32.03
CA SER A 24 -7.26 -13.11 31.16
C SER A 24 -6.15 -12.76 30.16
N ASP A 25 -6.15 -11.56 29.58
CA ASP A 25 -5.08 -11.04 28.72
C ASP A 25 -3.80 -10.78 29.53
N GLU A 26 -3.92 -10.17 30.70
CA GLU A 26 -2.82 -9.95 31.65
C GLU A 26 -2.10 -11.24 32.05
N LYS A 27 -2.84 -12.35 32.21
CA LYS A 27 -2.25 -13.67 32.46
C LYS A 27 -1.45 -14.18 31.27
N ALA A 28 -1.94 -13.96 30.05
CA ALA A 28 -1.24 -14.32 28.82
C ALA A 28 0.04 -13.47 28.64
N ILE A 29 -0.03 -12.15 28.86
CA ILE A 29 1.14 -11.26 28.86
C ILE A 29 2.19 -11.73 29.87
N ARG A 30 1.82 -12.05 31.12
CA ARG A 30 2.77 -12.56 32.11
C ARG A 30 3.45 -13.86 31.69
N ARG A 31 2.74 -14.76 30.99
CA ARG A 31 3.33 -15.99 30.43
C ARG A 31 4.27 -15.67 29.27
N GLY A 32 3.89 -14.74 28.41
CA GLY A 32 4.74 -14.22 27.34
C GLY A 32 6.05 -13.66 27.90
N ASN A 33 5.97 -12.78 28.89
CA ASN A 33 7.13 -12.17 29.55
C ASN A 33 8.08 -13.20 30.16
N ARG A 34 7.55 -14.27 30.77
CA ARG A 34 8.39 -15.35 31.33
C ARG A 34 9.13 -16.10 30.23
N ASN A 35 8.43 -16.47 29.16
CA ASN A 35 9.06 -17.15 28.03
C ASN A 35 10.09 -16.27 27.32
N TYR A 36 9.81 -14.97 27.16
CA TYR A 36 10.77 -14.01 26.62
C TYR A 36 12.05 -13.96 27.44
N LYS A 37 11.95 -13.86 28.77
CA LYS A 37 13.12 -13.88 29.68
C LYS A 37 13.91 -15.18 29.63
N SER A 38 13.27 -16.29 29.29
CA SER A 38 13.90 -17.60 29.10
C SER A 38 14.39 -17.84 27.66
N ALA A 39 14.38 -16.81 26.80
CA ALA A 39 14.69 -16.90 25.36
C ALA A 39 13.81 -17.90 24.56
N ASN A 40 12.68 -18.33 25.12
CA ASN A 40 11.70 -19.18 24.44
C ASN A 40 10.79 -18.32 23.55
N TYR A 41 11.35 -17.72 22.50
CA TYR A 41 10.69 -16.67 21.72
C TYR A 41 9.40 -17.10 21.04
N GLU A 42 9.32 -18.32 20.50
CA GLU A 42 8.09 -18.83 19.88
C GLU A 42 6.92 -18.92 20.87
N GLN A 43 7.20 -19.38 22.09
CA GLN A 43 6.18 -19.46 23.15
C GLN A 43 5.79 -18.07 23.65
N ALA A 44 6.73 -17.11 23.66
CA ALA A 44 6.44 -15.73 23.99
C ALA A 44 5.49 -15.10 22.96
N ILE A 45 5.77 -15.26 21.66
CA ILE A 45 4.91 -14.80 20.56
C ILE A 45 3.50 -15.39 20.70
N ALA A 46 3.38 -16.70 20.86
CA ALA A 46 2.08 -17.37 21.00
C ALA A 46 1.26 -16.81 22.16
N HIS A 47 1.91 -16.51 23.29
CA HIS A 47 1.23 -15.92 24.44
C HIS A 47 0.86 -14.44 24.27
N TYR A 48 1.67 -13.63 23.58
CA TYR A 48 1.31 -12.24 23.28
C TYR A 48 0.20 -12.16 22.23
N LYS A 49 0.24 -12.98 21.16
CA LYS A 49 -0.86 -13.09 20.20
C LYS A 49 -2.17 -13.49 20.87
N LYS A 50 -2.13 -14.47 21.79
CA LYS A 50 -3.31 -14.82 22.61
C LYS A 50 -3.81 -13.65 23.48
N ALA A 51 -2.93 -12.80 23.99
CA ALA A 51 -3.35 -11.61 24.73
C ALA A 51 -4.07 -10.61 23.81
N LEU A 52 -3.60 -10.46 22.56
CA LEU A 52 -4.20 -9.61 21.54
C LEU A 52 -5.53 -10.18 21.00
N GLU A 53 -5.69 -11.50 20.91
CA GLU A 53 -7.00 -12.13 20.61
C GLU A 53 -8.05 -11.78 21.67
N ILE A 54 -7.65 -11.77 22.95
CA ILE A 54 -8.54 -11.44 24.08
C ILE A 54 -8.83 -9.94 24.12
N ARG A 55 -7.81 -9.10 23.90
CA ARG A 55 -7.92 -7.64 23.86
C ARG A 55 -7.11 -7.08 22.68
N PRO A 56 -7.75 -6.89 21.51
CA PRO A 56 -7.07 -6.44 20.29
C PRO A 56 -6.31 -5.12 20.43
N ASN A 57 -6.81 -4.21 21.27
CA ASN A 57 -6.23 -2.87 21.45
C ASN A 57 -5.25 -2.79 22.63
N ASN A 58 -4.68 -3.92 23.08
CA ASN A 58 -3.72 -3.93 24.18
C ASN A 58 -2.32 -3.48 23.70
N ALA A 59 -2.06 -2.17 23.78
CA ALA A 59 -0.80 -1.56 23.35
C ALA A 59 0.46 -2.15 24.02
N LYS A 60 0.34 -2.67 25.25
CA LYS A 60 1.47 -3.29 25.97
C LYS A 60 1.78 -4.69 25.45
N ALA A 61 0.76 -5.50 25.16
CA ALA A 61 0.95 -6.80 24.50
C ALA A 61 1.55 -6.61 23.11
N GLN A 62 1.07 -5.59 22.39
CA GLN A 62 1.58 -5.19 21.08
C GLN A 62 3.06 -4.76 21.13
N PHE A 63 3.43 -3.92 22.11
CA PHE A 63 4.82 -3.52 22.36
C PHE A 63 5.72 -4.72 22.65
N ASN A 64 5.31 -5.59 23.57
CA ASN A 64 6.09 -6.76 23.95
C ASN A 64 6.23 -7.77 22.80
N LEU A 65 5.26 -7.83 21.88
CA LEU A 65 5.37 -8.63 20.67
C LEU A 65 6.47 -8.08 19.76
N GLY A 66 6.55 -6.75 19.60
CA GLY A 66 7.66 -6.07 18.94
C GLY A 66 9.02 -6.40 19.56
N ASP A 67 9.13 -6.37 20.90
CA ASP A 67 10.38 -6.73 21.60
C ASP A 67 10.85 -8.16 21.29
N VAL A 68 9.92 -9.13 21.21
CA VAL A 68 10.29 -10.51 20.86
C VAL A 68 10.78 -10.61 19.42
N TYR A 69 10.12 -9.95 18.48
CA TYR A 69 10.56 -9.94 17.09
C TYR A 69 11.92 -9.23 16.94
N TYR A 70 12.17 -8.18 17.72
CA TYR A 70 13.48 -7.53 17.77
C TYR A 70 14.57 -8.47 18.30
N ALA A 71 14.31 -9.19 19.40
CA ALA A 71 15.25 -10.16 19.96
C ALA A 71 15.54 -11.33 18.99
N LYS A 72 14.57 -11.68 18.14
CA LYS A 72 14.72 -12.62 17.02
C LYS A 72 15.40 -12.02 15.78
N GLN A 73 15.85 -10.77 15.85
CA GLN A 73 16.44 -10.03 14.73
C GLN A 73 15.50 -9.85 13.51
N SER A 74 14.19 -10.05 13.71
CA SER A 74 13.15 -9.82 12.70
C SER A 74 12.76 -8.34 12.70
N TYR A 75 13.69 -7.47 12.31
CA TYR A 75 13.60 -6.01 12.55
C TYR A 75 12.44 -5.33 11.81
N ASP A 76 12.11 -5.72 10.57
CA ASP A 76 10.96 -5.13 9.85
C ASP A 76 9.62 -5.53 10.52
N THR A 77 9.50 -6.78 10.96
CA THR A 77 8.33 -7.23 11.72
C THR A 77 8.24 -6.47 13.05
N ALA A 78 9.35 -6.37 13.79
CA ALA A 78 9.40 -5.64 15.04
C ALA A 78 8.99 -4.16 14.86
N TYR A 79 9.53 -3.49 13.83
CA TYR A 79 9.18 -2.13 13.46
C TYR A 79 7.67 -1.95 13.27
N ASN A 80 7.04 -2.84 12.50
CA ASN A 80 5.60 -2.80 12.24
C ASN A 80 4.79 -3.02 13.53
N GLU A 81 5.23 -3.95 14.39
CA GLU A 81 4.55 -4.19 15.67
C GLU A 81 4.68 -2.98 16.62
N PHE A 82 5.82 -2.28 16.63
CA PHE A 82 5.97 -1.02 17.38
C PHE A 82 5.17 0.14 16.78
N GLN A 83 5.06 0.22 15.45
CA GLN A 83 4.26 1.26 14.79
C GLN A 83 2.79 1.20 15.22
N LYS A 84 2.22 -0.01 15.32
CA LYS A 84 0.85 -0.22 15.83
C LYS A 84 0.65 0.33 17.24
N VAL A 85 1.69 0.36 18.09
CA VAL A 85 1.60 0.94 19.44
C VAL A 85 1.24 2.43 19.40
N LEU A 86 1.68 3.16 18.37
CA LEU A 86 1.43 4.60 18.20
C LEU A 86 -0.06 4.90 17.97
N GLU A 87 -0.78 3.96 17.37
CA GLU A 87 -2.22 4.03 17.10
C GLU A 87 -3.03 3.59 18.33
N LEU A 88 -2.56 2.58 19.06
CA LEU A 88 -3.32 1.96 20.16
C LEU A 88 -3.19 2.68 21.51
N SER A 89 -2.02 3.26 21.81
CA SER A 89 -1.75 3.85 23.11
C SER A 89 -2.10 5.34 23.14
N PRO A 90 -2.75 5.88 24.18
CA PRO A 90 -2.75 7.31 24.46
C PRO A 90 -1.53 7.74 25.32
N ASP A 91 -0.79 6.80 25.91
CA ASP A 91 0.33 7.08 26.81
C ASP A 91 1.57 7.54 26.03
N ALA A 92 2.02 8.78 26.29
CA ALA A 92 3.14 9.41 25.62
C ALA A 92 4.47 8.67 25.89
N LYS A 93 4.63 8.09 27.07
CA LYS A 93 5.84 7.34 27.42
C LYS A 93 5.95 6.05 26.60
N LEU A 94 4.89 5.25 26.56
CA LEU A 94 4.87 4.03 25.74
C LEU A 94 5.05 4.33 24.24
N LYS A 95 4.51 5.45 23.75
CA LYS A 95 4.80 5.90 22.37
C LYS A 95 6.27 6.25 22.18
N SER A 96 6.87 6.98 23.11
CA SER A 96 8.30 7.31 23.06
C SER A 96 9.15 6.04 23.01
N ASP A 97 8.89 5.07 23.90
CA ASP A 97 9.60 3.80 23.94
C ASP A 97 9.42 3.00 22.62
N ALA A 98 8.21 3.02 22.04
CA ALA A 98 7.95 2.35 20.76
C ALA A 98 8.70 3.02 19.61
N VAL A 99 8.70 4.35 19.52
CA VAL A 99 9.46 5.10 18.51
C VAL A 99 10.97 4.88 18.68
N TYR A 100 11.46 4.84 19.92
CA TYR A 100 12.85 4.49 20.22
C TYR A 100 13.21 3.11 19.68
N ASN A 101 12.39 2.10 19.93
CA ASN A 101 12.63 0.74 19.45
C ASN A 101 12.46 0.61 17.92
N MET A 102 11.58 1.39 17.28
CA MET A 102 11.56 1.52 15.82
C MET A 102 12.91 2.06 15.31
N GLY A 103 13.49 3.05 16.00
CA GLY A 103 14.84 3.55 15.75
C GLY A 103 15.91 2.45 15.89
N ASN A 104 15.82 1.62 16.93
CA ASN A 104 16.73 0.48 17.13
C ASN A 104 16.63 -0.54 15.98
N CYS A 105 15.42 -0.83 15.49
CA CYS A 105 15.22 -1.72 14.35
C CYS A 105 15.96 -1.20 13.10
N LEU A 106 15.82 0.09 12.80
CA LEU A 106 16.49 0.71 11.65
C LEU A 106 18.00 0.85 11.85
N LEU A 107 18.44 1.10 13.08
CA LEU A 107 19.86 1.14 13.45
C LEU A 107 20.52 -0.23 13.22
N ALA A 108 19.87 -1.33 13.63
CA ALA A 108 20.36 -2.70 13.41
C ALA A 108 20.47 -3.04 11.90
N GLN A 109 19.65 -2.40 11.06
CA GLN A 109 19.71 -2.50 9.60
C GLN A 109 20.68 -1.47 8.96
N ASN A 110 21.46 -0.73 9.75
CA ASN A 110 22.35 0.35 9.29
C ASN A 110 21.65 1.50 8.52
N LYS A 111 20.33 1.65 8.69
CA LYS A 111 19.53 2.76 8.12
C LYS A 111 19.64 4.00 9.01
N TYR A 112 20.85 4.55 9.12
CA TYR A 112 21.19 5.60 10.10
C TYR A 112 20.35 6.87 10.00
N TYR A 113 19.97 7.31 8.78
CA TYR A 113 19.20 8.55 8.61
C TYR A 113 17.78 8.42 9.16
N ASP A 114 17.13 7.30 8.87
CA ASP A 114 15.77 7.05 9.33
C ASP A 114 15.77 6.79 10.86
N ALA A 115 16.75 6.03 11.36
CA ALA A 115 16.95 5.83 12.80
C ALA A 115 17.19 7.16 13.53
N PHE A 116 18.07 8.03 12.99
CA PHE A 116 18.32 9.38 13.52
C PHE A 116 17.02 10.18 13.66
N ASN A 117 16.17 10.17 12.64
CA ASN A 117 14.89 10.88 12.68
C ASN A 117 13.92 10.30 13.72
N LEU A 118 13.87 8.96 13.86
CA LEU A 118 13.04 8.34 14.88
C LEU A 118 13.53 8.65 16.29
N TYR A 119 14.84 8.66 16.55
CA TYR A 119 15.36 9.07 17.86
C TYR A 119 15.02 10.54 18.17
N LYS A 120 15.06 11.45 17.17
CA LYS A 120 14.55 12.83 17.36
C LYS A 120 13.08 12.85 17.76
N VAL A 121 12.24 12.03 17.13
CA VAL A 121 10.80 11.93 17.48
C VAL A 121 10.62 11.34 18.88
N SER A 122 11.36 10.30 19.23
CA SER A 122 11.36 9.70 20.57
C SER A 122 11.71 10.74 21.64
N LEU A 123 12.77 11.52 21.43
CA LEU A 123 13.21 12.57 22.35
C LEU A 123 12.24 13.75 22.44
N LYS A 124 11.47 14.03 21.38
CA LYS A 124 10.36 15.00 21.47
C LYS A 124 9.24 14.51 22.40
N LEU A 125 8.98 13.21 22.42
CA LEU A 125 7.97 12.59 23.29
C LEU A 125 8.47 12.39 24.73
N ASN A 126 9.75 12.04 24.89
CA ASN A 126 10.43 11.90 26.17
C ASN A 126 11.87 12.45 26.09
N PRO A 127 12.06 13.74 26.43
CA PRO A 127 13.38 14.36 26.39
C PRO A 127 14.42 13.77 27.34
N GLU A 128 13.99 12.99 28.34
CA GLU A 128 14.86 12.39 29.36
C GLU A 128 15.36 10.99 28.98
N ASN A 129 15.05 10.49 27.78
CA ASN A 129 15.53 9.19 27.32
C ASN A 129 17.02 9.25 26.90
N GLU A 130 17.92 9.01 27.85
CA GLU A 130 19.38 9.00 27.63
C GLU A 130 19.83 8.02 26.54
N ASN A 131 19.19 6.84 26.44
CA ASN A 131 19.52 5.84 25.42
C ASN A 131 19.16 6.34 24.02
N ALA A 132 18.01 7.02 23.87
CA ALA A 132 17.62 7.63 22.60
C ALA A 132 18.58 8.75 22.20
N LEU A 133 19.06 9.54 23.16
CA LEU A 133 20.06 10.58 22.91
C LEU A 133 21.41 9.99 22.48
N TYR A 134 21.87 8.94 23.16
CA TYR A 134 23.09 8.23 22.79
C TYR A 134 23.00 7.66 21.36
N ASN A 135 21.91 6.93 21.05
CA ASN A 135 21.73 6.35 19.72
C ASN A 135 21.52 7.40 18.62
N LEU A 136 20.92 8.55 18.95
CA LEU A 136 20.83 9.70 18.04
C LEU A 136 22.24 10.19 17.65
N GLU A 137 23.11 10.42 18.63
CA GLU A 137 24.48 10.88 18.38
C GLU A 137 25.33 9.82 17.67
N PHE A 138 25.12 8.54 17.99
CA PHE A 138 25.73 7.44 17.26
C PHE A 138 25.34 7.47 15.78
N CYS A 139 24.05 7.60 15.47
CA CYS A 139 23.58 7.71 14.08
C CYS A 139 24.17 8.94 13.40
N ARG A 140 24.15 10.09 14.09
CA ARG A 140 24.69 11.35 13.58
C ARG A 140 26.16 11.24 13.20
N ALA A 141 26.97 10.54 13.99
CA ALA A 141 28.38 10.30 13.69
C ALA A 141 28.59 9.44 12.42
N HIS A 142 27.62 8.60 12.07
CA HIS A 142 27.65 7.76 10.86
C HIS A 142 27.04 8.44 9.62
N LEU A 143 26.44 9.63 9.79
CA LEU A 143 25.88 10.41 8.69
C LEU A 143 26.92 11.37 8.11
N VAL A 144 27.10 11.28 6.79
CA VAL A 144 27.92 12.18 5.99
C VAL A 144 27.01 13.18 5.32
N LYS A 145 27.21 14.47 5.64
CA LYS A 145 26.53 15.56 4.95
C LYS A 145 27.26 15.88 3.66
N SER A 146 26.58 15.70 2.53
CA SER A 146 27.14 15.89 1.19
C SER A 146 26.46 17.03 0.46
N LYS A 147 27.17 17.66 -0.48
CA LYS A 147 26.69 18.80 -1.28
C LYS A 147 25.95 18.35 -2.52
N ILE A 148 24.95 19.14 -2.89
CA ILE A 148 24.15 18.98 -4.10
C ILE A 148 24.44 20.18 -4.99
N TRP A 149 25.04 19.93 -6.15
CA TRP A 149 25.28 20.95 -7.16
C TRP A 149 24.29 20.78 -8.29
N VAL A 150 23.65 21.88 -8.69
CA VAL A 150 22.67 21.88 -9.76
C VAL A 150 23.28 22.52 -10.99
N VAL A 151 23.31 21.78 -12.10
CA VAL A 151 23.71 22.29 -13.41
C VAL A 151 22.45 22.51 -14.22
N GLN A 152 22.22 23.77 -14.58
CA GLN A 152 21.09 24.12 -15.43
C GLN A 152 21.30 23.50 -16.81
N PRO A 153 20.34 22.68 -17.29
CA PRO A 153 20.38 22.13 -18.63
C PRO A 153 19.91 23.16 -19.66
N ASP A 154 20.01 22.80 -20.93
CA ASP A 154 19.33 23.52 -22.00
C ASP A 154 17.81 23.23 -21.95
N ASN A 155 17.01 24.17 -22.46
CA ASN A 155 15.56 24.03 -22.67
C ASN A 155 14.71 23.82 -21.41
N GLY A 156 15.20 24.29 -20.27
CA GLY A 156 14.43 24.35 -19.04
C GLY A 156 15.29 24.68 -17.83
N ARG A 157 14.67 24.55 -16.65
CA ARG A 157 15.32 24.74 -15.36
C ARG A 157 15.14 23.50 -14.50
N VAL A 158 16.15 23.22 -13.70
CA VAL A 158 16.08 22.17 -12.67
C VAL A 158 16.52 22.76 -11.35
N GLU A 159 15.86 22.36 -10.27
CA GLU A 159 16.21 22.74 -8.92
C GLU A 159 16.20 21.51 -8.01
N ALA A 160 17.07 21.53 -7.01
CA ALA A 160 17.01 20.61 -5.88
C ALA A 160 16.56 21.42 -4.67
N LYS A 161 15.58 20.90 -3.92
CA LYS A 161 15.04 21.57 -2.73
C LYS A 161 16.14 21.77 -1.68
N GLU A 162 16.97 20.77 -1.48
CA GLU A 162 18.10 20.78 -0.57
C GLU A 162 19.41 21.14 -1.32
N LYS A 163 20.26 21.96 -0.69
CA LYS A 163 21.64 22.22 -1.18
C LYS A 163 22.67 21.25 -0.60
N GLU A 164 22.33 20.66 0.54
CA GLU A 164 23.13 19.66 1.23
C GLU A 164 22.16 18.70 1.93
N ALA A 165 22.50 17.43 1.95
CA ALA A 165 21.69 16.39 2.59
C ALA A 165 22.60 15.33 3.22
N PHE A 166 22.10 14.65 4.24
CA PHE A 166 22.79 13.51 4.83
C PHE A 166 22.59 12.27 3.95
N ASN A 167 23.57 11.37 3.91
CA ASN A 167 23.36 10.11 3.20
C ASN A 167 22.14 9.35 3.75
N GLY A 168 21.31 8.78 2.88
CA GLY A 168 20.02 8.17 3.25
C GLY A 168 18.84 9.14 3.25
N GLN A 169 19.08 10.45 3.24
CA GLN A 169 18.02 11.45 3.11
C GLN A 169 17.44 11.47 1.71
N ARG A 170 16.10 11.51 1.59
CA ARG A 170 15.41 11.77 0.33
C ARG A 170 15.55 13.24 -0.08
N VAL A 171 16.04 13.48 -1.28
CA VAL A 171 16.17 14.80 -1.90
C VAL A 171 15.14 14.92 -3.01
N THR A 172 14.39 16.03 -3.01
CA THR A 172 13.35 16.29 -4.02
C THR A 172 13.86 17.25 -5.09
N LEU A 173 13.58 16.91 -6.35
CA LEU A 173 13.91 17.67 -7.53
C LEU A 173 12.65 18.30 -8.12
N THR A 174 12.80 19.47 -8.72
CA THR A 174 11.78 20.11 -9.54
C THR A 174 12.38 20.47 -10.89
N ALA A 175 11.57 20.36 -11.94
CA ALA A 175 11.94 20.75 -13.29
C ALA A 175 10.86 21.67 -13.84
N GLN A 176 11.29 22.71 -14.53
CA GLN A 176 10.44 23.61 -15.29
C GLN A 176 10.93 23.61 -16.74
N PRO A 177 10.31 22.81 -17.63
CA PRO A 177 10.63 22.86 -19.05
C PRO A 177 10.33 24.24 -19.65
N ASP A 178 11.08 24.61 -20.69
CA ASP A 178 10.72 25.74 -21.54
C ASP A 178 9.46 25.42 -22.38
N GLU A 179 8.87 26.43 -23.01
CA GLU A 179 7.53 26.37 -23.64
C GLU A 179 7.34 25.14 -24.56
N ASP A 180 8.32 24.81 -25.40
CA ASP A 180 8.23 23.74 -26.40
C ASP A 180 8.86 22.41 -25.97
N TYR A 181 9.19 22.27 -24.70
CA TYR A 181 9.91 21.13 -24.18
C TYR A 181 9.16 20.46 -23.02
N ALA A 182 9.51 19.21 -22.76
CA ALA A 182 9.04 18.47 -21.61
C ALA A 182 10.20 17.68 -21.01
N LEU A 183 10.10 17.43 -19.70
CA LEU A 183 11.10 16.66 -18.98
C LEU A 183 11.13 15.24 -19.53
N SER A 184 12.28 14.84 -20.07
CA SER A 184 12.55 13.46 -20.46
C SER A 184 13.00 12.64 -19.26
N GLN A 185 13.99 13.14 -18.49
CA GLN A 185 14.49 12.47 -17.29
C GLN A 185 15.34 13.41 -16.42
N TYR A 186 15.46 13.10 -15.14
CA TYR A 186 16.50 13.67 -14.27
C TYR A 186 17.77 12.86 -14.41
N LYS A 187 18.92 13.52 -14.24
CA LYS A 187 20.22 12.87 -14.18
C LYS A 187 20.95 13.32 -12.93
N VAL A 188 21.21 12.37 -12.04
CA VAL A 188 22.01 12.58 -10.83
C VAL A 188 23.26 11.73 -10.94
N VAL A 189 24.42 12.37 -10.82
CA VAL A 189 25.72 11.69 -10.90
C VAL A 189 26.62 12.15 -9.78
N ARG A 190 27.65 11.36 -9.48
CA ARG A 190 28.71 11.76 -8.56
C ARG A 190 29.48 12.96 -9.12
N ALA A 191 29.74 13.96 -8.28
CA ALA A 191 30.20 15.26 -8.73
C ALA A 191 31.64 15.29 -9.27
N ASP A 192 32.53 14.43 -8.76
CA ASP A 192 33.93 14.27 -9.19
C ASP A 192 34.13 13.16 -10.23
N ASN A 193 33.13 12.28 -10.43
CA ASN A 193 33.12 11.28 -11.48
C ASN A 193 31.71 11.06 -12.03
N GLN A 194 31.38 11.76 -13.12
CA GLN A 194 30.05 11.76 -13.71
C GLN A 194 29.63 10.42 -14.35
N GLN A 195 30.52 9.42 -14.41
CA GLN A 195 30.16 8.07 -14.85
C GLN A 195 29.40 7.29 -13.77
N VAL A 196 29.54 7.66 -12.49
CA VAL A 196 28.79 7.02 -11.40
C VAL A 196 27.43 7.71 -11.29
N THR A 197 26.38 7.01 -11.72
CA THR A 197 25.00 7.49 -11.64
C THR A 197 24.37 7.18 -10.28
N VAL A 198 23.42 8.01 -9.88
CA VAL A 198 22.52 7.78 -8.75
C VAL A 198 21.13 7.56 -9.31
N GLU A 199 20.48 6.49 -8.87
CA GLU A 199 19.13 6.17 -9.30
C GLU A 199 18.15 7.27 -8.86
N VAL A 200 17.30 7.70 -9.80
CA VAL A 200 16.26 8.69 -9.54
C VAL A 200 14.90 8.04 -9.71
N ASN A 201 14.08 8.12 -8.67
CA ASN A 201 12.74 7.57 -8.63
C ASN A 201 11.72 8.72 -8.68
N GLY A 202 11.07 8.87 -9.84
CA GLY A 202 10.19 10.00 -10.14
C GLY A 202 10.95 11.33 -10.11
N SER A 203 10.61 12.18 -9.15
CA SER A 203 11.25 13.48 -8.92
C SER A 203 12.13 13.49 -7.65
N SER A 204 12.66 12.35 -7.23
CA SER A 204 13.46 12.26 -6.00
C SER A 204 14.56 11.21 -6.09
N PHE A 205 15.60 11.37 -5.27
CA PHE A 205 16.66 10.38 -5.09
C PHE A 205 17.07 10.28 -3.63
N ILE A 206 17.73 9.19 -3.24
CA ILE A 206 18.31 9.02 -1.91
C ILE A 206 19.75 9.50 -1.94
N MET A 207 20.09 10.43 -1.06
CA MET A 207 21.41 11.05 -1.02
C MET A 207 22.50 10.01 -0.71
N PRO A 208 23.58 9.93 -1.52
CA PRO A 208 24.72 9.06 -1.23
C PRO A 208 25.72 9.72 -0.27
N LYS A 209 26.78 8.98 0.10
CA LYS A 209 27.89 9.47 0.96
C LYS A 209 28.89 10.41 0.24
N PHE A 210 28.54 10.91 -0.94
CA PHE A 210 29.39 11.79 -1.75
C PHE A 210 28.58 12.93 -2.36
N ASN A 211 29.29 13.99 -2.79
CA ASN A 211 28.66 15.13 -3.47
C ASN A 211 28.07 14.71 -4.82
N VAL A 212 26.90 15.24 -5.15
CA VAL A 212 26.20 14.92 -6.41
C VAL A 212 26.06 16.16 -7.29
N LEU A 213 26.04 15.90 -8.59
CA LEU A 213 25.66 16.83 -9.64
C LEU A 213 24.28 16.44 -10.16
N VAL A 214 23.35 17.38 -10.13
CA VAL A 214 21.97 17.21 -10.58
C VAL A 214 21.79 18.02 -11.86
N THR A 215 21.22 17.39 -12.86
CA THR A 215 20.75 18.04 -14.09
C THR A 215 19.48 17.35 -14.59
N ALA A 216 18.91 17.82 -15.70
CA ALA A 216 17.75 17.21 -16.33
C ALA A 216 17.93 17.20 -17.85
N GLU A 217 17.30 16.23 -18.52
CA GLU A 217 17.21 16.19 -19.97
C GLU A 217 15.80 16.61 -20.38
N PHE A 218 15.72 17.63 -21.23
CA PHE A 218 14.49 18.10 -21.83
C PHE A 218 14.49 17.74 -23.32
N LYS A 219 13.38 17.17 -23.80
CA LYS A 219 13.17 16.89 -25.23
C LYS A 219 12.01 17.72 -25.74
N LYS A 220 12.02 17.97 -27.05
CA LYS A 220 10.94 18.68 -27.72
C LYS A 220 9.63 17.95 -27.41
N ALA A 221 8.64 18.71 -26.95
CA ALA A 221 7.35 18.17 -26.60
C ALA A 221 6.35 18.43 -27.72
N HIS A 222 5.48 17.46 -27.92
CA HIS A 222 4.38 17.54 -28.86
C HIS A 222 3.09 17.76 -28.09
N ARG A 223 2.19 18.56 -28.66
CA ARG A 223 0.92 18.93 -28.04
C ARG A 223 -0.10 17.80 -28.17
N ILE A 224 -0.93 17.69 -27.15
CA ILE A 224 -2.10 16.81 -27.11
C ILE A 224 -3.31 17.72 -27.03
N ASP A 225 -3.97 17.91 -28.16
CA ASP A 225 -5.20 18.69 -28.25
C ASP A 225 -6.41 17.77 -28.05
N ILE A 226 -7.38 18.19 -27.23
CA ILE A 226 -8.68 17.51 -27.15
C ILE A 226 -9.63 18.18 -28.14
N ASP A 227 -10.27 17.38 -29.00
CA ASP A 227 -11.28 17.86 -29.93
C ASP A 227 -12.43 18.55 -29.17
N LYS A 228 -12.73 19.78 -29.56
CA LYS A 228 -13.75 20.60 -28.88
C LYS A 228 -15.17 20.21 -29.28
N ASN A 229 -15.33 19.40 -30.32
CA ASN A 229 -16.64 19.04 -30.87
C ASN A 229 -17.16 17.68 -30.38
N ILE A 230 -16.49 17.08 -29.39
CA ILE A 230 -16.93 15.83 -28.76
C ILE A 230 -18.35 16.03 -28.21
N GLN A 231 -19.27 15.15 -28.62
CA GLN A 231 -20.65 15.16 -28.18
C GLN A 231 -20.88 14.09 -27.12
N HIS A 232 -21.82 14.33 -26.21
CA HIS A 232 -22.31 13.36 -25.22
C HIS A 232 -21.27 12.83 -24.22
N GLY A 233 -20.20 13.58 -24.01
CA GLY A 233 -19.19 13.24 -23.03
C GLY A 233 -18.02 14.21 -23.01
N LYS A 234 -17.09 13.94 -22.09
CA LYS A 234 -15.87 14.71 -21.89
C LYS A 234 -14.68 13.78 -21.97
N VAL A 235 -13.59 14.28 -22.54
CA VAL A 235 -12.32 13.58 -22.65
C VAL A 235 -11.22 14.41 -22.01
N GLN A 236 -10.34 13.75 -21.29
CA GLN A 236 -9.16 14.33 -20.69
C GLN A 236 -7.95 13.44 -20.98
N ALA A 237 -6.79 14.06 -21.18
CA ALA A 237 -5.50 13.39 -21.12
C ALA A 237 -4.82 13.72 -19.79
N ASP A 238 -4.01 12.80 -19.29
CA ASP A 238 -3.21 13.00 -18.07
C ASP A 238 -2.20 14.15 -18.18
N ARG A 239 -1.89 14.58 -19.41
CA ARG A 239 -0.96 15.68 -19.73
C ARG A 239 -1.34 16.38 -21.04
N GLN A 240 -0.91 17.64 -21.18
CA GLN A 240 -1.16 18.46 -22.39
C GLN A 240 -0.03 18.43 -23.41
N LYS A 241 1.18 18.05 -22.99
CA LYS A 241 2.35 17.88 -23.85
C LYS A 241 3.12 16.64 -23.41
N ALA A 242 3.75 15.95 -24.35
CA ALA A 242 4.55 14.76 -24.10
C ALA A 242 5.73 14.67 -25.07
N VAL A 243 6.81 14.02 -24.64
CA VAL A 243 7.96 13.71 -25.52
C VAL A 243 7.68 12.43 -26.32
N GLU A 244 8.31 12.27 -27.48
CA GLU A 244 8.17 11.06 -28.30
C GLU A 244 8.41 9.77 -27.49
N GLY A 245 7.55 8.77 -27.68
CA GLY A 245 7.61 7.47 -27.02
C GLY A 245 7.00 7.44 -25.61
N GLN A 246 6.73 8.59 -25.00
CA GLN A 246 6.09 8.67 -23.69
C GLN A 246 4.64 8.18 -23.75
N GLN A 247 4.23 7.39 -22.76
CA GLN A 247 2.85 6.92 -22.65
C GLN A 247 1.95 8.07 -22.16
N VAL A 248 0.81 8.24 -22.84
CA VAL A 248 -0.25 9.20 -22.50
C VAL A 248 -1.50 8.39 -22.18
N THR A 249 -2.16 8.73 -21.07
CA THR A 249 -3.39 8.07 -20.63
C THR A 249 -4.58 8.99 -20.85
N LEU A 250 -5.68 8.41 -21.31
CA LEU A 250 -6.92 9.07 -21.67
C LEU A 250 -8.04 8.63 -20.74
N GLU A 251 -8.84 9.59 -20.32
CA GLU A 251 -10.06 9.37 -19.56
C GLU A 251 -11.24 9.96 -20.33
N GLY A 252 -12.33 9.20 -20.38
CA GLY A 252 -13.54 9.55 -21.11
C GLY A 252 -14.74 9.32 -20.21
N GLN A 253 -15.49 10.37 -19.94
CA GLN A 253 -16.69 10.33 -19.12
C GLN A 253 -17.89 10.69 -19.99
N GLY A 254 -18.86 9.78 -20.12
CA GLY A 254 -20.09 10.04 -20.84
C GLY A 254 -21.02 10.99 -20.07
N GLU A 255 -21.91 11.66 -20.80
CA GLU A 255 -22.91 12.57 -20.26
C GLU A 255 -24.30 11.93 -20.32
N GLY A 256 -25.03 11.95 -19.20
CA GLY A 256 -26.35 11.32 -19.10
C GLY A 256 -26.27 9.80 -19.28
N ASP A 257 -27.09 9.26 -20.19
CA ASP A 257 -27.15 7.83 -20.49
C ASP A 257 -26.08 7.40 -21.51
N TYR A 258 -25.12 8.25 -21.86
CA TYR A 258 -24.07 7.89 -22.82
C TYR A 258 -22.86 7.25 -22.12
N VAL A 259 -22.25 6.27 -22.78
CA VAL A 259 -21.00 5.63 -22.39
C VAL A 259 -19.95 5.79 -23.47
N LEU A 260 -18.68 5.80 -23.08
CA LEU A 260 -17.54 5.89 -24.00
C LEU A 260 -17.53 4.66 -24.91
N ASP A 261 -17.57 4.91 -26.23
CA ASP A 261 -17.51 3.87 -27.26
C ASP A 261 -16.04 3.60 -27.64
N LYS A 262 -15.32 4.62 -28.11
CA LYS A 262 -13.88 4.52 -28.41
C LYS A 262 -13.19 5.88 -28.38
N PHE A 263 -11.88 5.85 -28.14
CA PHE A 263 -11.00 6.96 -28.45
C PHE A 263 -10.49 6.86 -29.89
N THR A 264 -10.15 8.00 -30.47
CA THR A 264 -9.39 8.08 -31.70
C THR A 264 -8.36 9.18 -31.56
N VAL A 265 -7.09 8.84 -31.79
CA VAL A 265 -5.97 9.78 -31.76
C VAL A 265 -5.43 9.87 -33.18
N TYR A 266 -5.17 11.09 -33.65
CA TYR A 266 -4.65 11.32 -34.99
C TYR A 266 -3.73 12.53 -35.04
N LYS A 267 -2.93 12.65 -36.09
CA LYS A 267 -2.06 13.81 -36.30
C LYS A 267 -2.89 15.08 -36.44
N THR A 268 -2.56 16.11 -35.67
CA THR A 268 -3.29 17.39 -35.68
C THR A 268 -3.35 17.96 -37.10
N GLY A 269 -4.57 18.25 -37.57
CA GLY A 269 -4.84 18.71 -38.94
C GLY A 269 -5.01 17.61 -39.99
N SER A 270 -4.74 16.34 -39.66
CA SER A 270 -4.87 15.20 -40.57
C SER A 270 -5.64 14.03 -39.92
N PRO A 271 -6.98 14.05 -39.85
CA PRO A 271 -7.80 13.00 -39.24
C PRO A 271 -7.64 11.58 -39.80
N LYS A 272 -7.03 11.44 -40.98
CA LYS A 272 -6.75 10.14 -41.61
C LYS A 272 -5.49 9.46 -41.05
N ASP A 273 -4.58 10.24 -40.47
CA ASP A 273 -3.30 9.74 -39.96
C ASP A 273 -3.45 9.36 -38.48
N THR A 274 -4.03 8.19 -38.23
CA THR A 274 -4.37 7.71 -36.89
C THR A 274 -3.18 7.13 -36.13
N VAL A 275 -3.11 7.41 -34.83
CA VAL A 275 -2.17 6.80 -33.89
C VAL A 275 -2.88 5.63 -33.18
N PRO A 276 -2.25 4.44 -33.08
CA PRO A 276 -2.83 3.32 -32.36
C PRO A 276 -3.11 3.65 -30.89
N VAL A 277 -4.32 3.35 -30.44
CA VAL A 277 -4.75 3.49 -29.05
C VAL A 277 -4.99 2.10 -28.46
N ASN A 278 -4.38 1.81 -27.32
CA ASN A 278 -4.61 0.61 -26.55
C ASN A 278 -5.52 0.94 -25.36
N GLU A 279 -6.81 0.59 -25.50
CA GLU A 279 -7.92 0.86 -24.57
C GLU A 279 -8.06 2.34 -24.17
N LYS A 280 -7.17 2.81 -23.31
CA LYS A 280 -7.15 4.15 -22.72
C LYS A 280 -5.77 4.82 -22.80
N SER A 281 -4.82 4.28 -23.56
CA SER A 281 -3.50 4.89 -23.66
C SER A 281 -2.89 4.78 -25.05
N PHE A 282 -1.97 5.69 -25.36
CA PHE A 282 -1.17 5.64 -26.58
C PHE A 282 0.26 6.09 -26.30
N LYS A 283 1.19 5.77 -27.20
CA LYS A 283 2.56 6.30 -27.17
C LYS A 283 2.64 7.55 -28.02
N MET A 284 3.20 8.62 -27.46
CA MET A 284 3.29 9.90 -28.15
C MET A 284 4.19 9.79 -29.40
N PRO A 285 3.70 10.19 -30.59
CA PRO A 285 4.54 10.26 -31.79
C PRO A 285 5.41 11.54 -31.82
N ASP A 286 6.19 11.69 -32.88
CA ASP A 286 7.05 12.85 -33.17
C ASP A 286 6.30 14.08 -33.75
N PHE A 287 4.98 14.17 -33.50
CA PHE A 287 4.13 15.26 -33.94
C PHE A 287 2.95 15.52 -32.99
N ASP A 288 2.36 16.71 -33.09
CA ASP A 288 1.17 17.08 -32.31
C ASP A 288 -0.02 16.20 -32.68
N VAL A 289 -0.77 15.75 -31.68
CA VAL A 289 -1.94 14.88 -31.85
C VAL A 289 -3.22 15.56 -31.40
N THR A 290 -4.32 15.22 -32.06
CA THR A 290 -5.67 15.53 -31.62
C THR A 290 -6.35 14.24 -31.15
N VAL A 291 -6.95 14.30 -29.96
CA VAL A 291 -7.72 13.22 -29.35
C VAL A 291 -9.20 13.54 -29.48
N THR A 292 -9.96 12.60 -30.03
CA THR A 292 -11.43 12.65 -30.05
C THR A 292 -11.99 11.35 -29.48
N ALA A 293 -13.28 11.34 -29.17
CA ALA A 293 -13.98 10.15 -28.73
C ALA A 293 -15.41 10.11 -29.27
N THR A 294 -15.90 8.91 -29.49
CA THR A 294 -17.32 8.66 -29.72
C THR A 294 -17.97 8.17 -28.44
N PHE A 295 -19.18 8.62 -28.22
CA PHE A 295 -20.05 8.18 -27.13
C PHE A 295 -21.32 7.62 -27.73
N ARG A 296 -21.86 6.56 -27.12
CA ARG A 296 -23.12 5.93 -27.56
C ARG A 296 -24.06 5.79 -26.38
N ASN A 297 -25.37 5.72 -26.64
CA ASN A 297 -26.34 5.42 -25.59
C ASN A 297 -25.99 4.08 -24.94
N ALA A 298 -25.97 4.08 -23.62
CA ALA A 298 -25.93 2.87 -22.83
C ALA A 298 -27.21 2.09 -23.05
N LEU A 299 -27.05 0.78 -23.14
CA LEU A 299 -28.15 -0.16 -23.21
C LEU A 299 -28.53 -0.58 -21.80
N ARG A 300 -29.83 -0.73 -21.58
CA ARG A 300 -30.40 -1.05 -20.28
C ARG A 300 -30.56 -2.55 -20.12
N VAL A 301 -30.11 -3.04 -18.97
CA VAL A 301 -30.42 -4.39 -18.50
C VAL A 301 -31.50 -4.26 -17.44
N SER A 302 -32.71 -4.64 -17.81
CA SER A 302 -33.86 -4.67 -16.91
C SER A 302 -34.09 -6.09 -16.40
N ILE A 303 -34.77 -6.23 -15.27
CA ILE A 303 -35.07 -7.52 -14.66
C ILE A 303 -36.59 -7.65 -14.59
N ASP A 304 -37.14 -8.76 -15.08
CA ASP A 304 -38.58 -9.04 -15.02
C ASP A 304 -39.01 -9.35 -13.58
N SER A 305 -40.29 -9.17 -13.27
CA SER A 305 -40.82 -9.56 -11.96
C SER A 305 -40.79 -11.09 -11.81
N MET A 306 -40.34 -11.58 -10.67
CA MET A 306 -40.20 -13.01 -10.38
C MET A 306 -40.70 -13.34 -8.97
N VAL A 307 -40.90 -14.64 -8.71
CA VAL A 307 -41.28 -15.19 -7.40
C VAL A 307 -40.28 -16.27 -7.00
N ASN A 308 -40.14 -16.50 -5.69
CA ASN A 308 -39.31 -17.56 -5.10
C ASN A 308 -37.79 -17.41 -5.30
N GLY A 309 -37.32 -16.19 -5.54
CA GLY A 309 -35.91 -15.86 -5.67
C GLY A 309 -35.69 -14.43 -6.12
N THR A 310 -34.42 -14.04 -6.21
CA THR A 310 -33.99 -12.72 -6.64
C THR A 310 -32.87 -12.80 -7.66
N ILE A 311 -32.89 -11.86 -8.60
CA ILE A 311 -31.83 -11.64 -9.59
C ILE A 311 -31.29 -10.22 -9.43
N GLN A 312 -29.99 -10.06 -9.56
CA GLN A 312 -29.32 -8.78 -9.75
C GLN A 312 -28.35 -8.88 -10.92
N VAL A 313 -27.92 -7.75 -11.48
CA VAL A 313 -26.93 -7.71 -12.56
C VAL A 313 -25.74 -6.85 -12.14
N SER A 314 -24.55 -7.17 -12.65
CA SER A 314 -23.32 -6.44 -12.33
C SER A 314 -23.43 -4.96 -12.75
N ASP A 315 -24.02 -4.73 -13.93
CA ASP A 315 -24.18 -3.41 -14.53
C ASP A 315 -25.57 -3.32 -15.19
N SER A 316 -26.32 -2.28 -14.87
CA SER A 316 -27.64 -2.03 -15.46
C SER A 316 -27.61 -1.13 -16.70
N LEU A 317 -26.47 -0.47 -16.95
CA LEU A 317 -26.23 0.41 -18.09
C LEU A 317 -24.90 0.02 -18.75
N VAL A 318 -24.98 -0.54 -19.95
CA VAL A 318 -23.87 -1.29 -20.56
C VAL A 318 -23.71 -0.98 -22.05
N LYS A 319 -22.51 -1.17 -22.60
CA LYS A 319 -22.28 -1.08 -24.05
C LYS A 319 -22.50 -2.45 -24.72
N PRO A 320 -22.84 -2.50 -26.03
CA PRO A 320 -22.86 -3.75 -26.78
C PRO A 320 -21.51 -4.48 -26.70
N GLY A 321 -21.57 -5.80 -26.61
CA GLY A 321 -20.44 -6.72 -26.49
C GLY A 321 -19.76 -6.71 -25.11
N GLN A 322 -20.19 -5.89 -24.15
CA GLN A 322 -19.69 -5.97 -22.78
C GLN A 322 -20.32 -7.16 -22.04
N ASP A 323 -19.51 -7.83 -21.22
CA ASP A 323 -19.94 -8.92 -20.37
C ASP A 323 -20.74 -8.38 -19.18
N VAL A 324 -21.88 -8.99 -18.92
CA VAL A 324 -22.75 -8.67 -17.78
C VAL A 324 -22.96 -9.93 -16.97
N GLY A 325 -22.60 -9.87 -15.69
CA GLY A 325 -22.83 -10.97 -14.76
C GLY A 325 -24.22 -10.89 -14.13
N ILE A 326 -24.85 -12.04 -13.95
CA ILE A 326 -26.16 -12.18 -13.32
C ILE A 326 -25.96 -12.88 -11.96
N ILE A 327 -26.29 -12.17 -10.89
CA ILE A 327 -26.29 -12.68 -9.52
C ILE A 327 -27.66 -13.30 -9.24
N VAL A 328 -27.66 -14.60 -8.95
CA VAL A 328 -28.88 -15.39 -8.71
C VAL A 328 -28.94 -15.82 -7.26
N LYS A 329 -30.01 -15.48 -6.55
CA LYS A 329 -30.26 -15.90 -5.16
C LYS A 329 -31.68 -16.46 -5.03
N PRO A 330 -31.86 -17.78 -5.16
CA PRO A 330 -33.14 -18.45 -4.90
C PRO A 330 -33.60 -18.30 -3.45
N ASP A 331 -34.91 -18.32 -3.22
CA ASP A 331 -35.44 -18.44 -1.86
C ASP A 331 -35.23 -19.86 -1.32
N LYS A 332 -35.22 -20.00 0.01
CA LYS A 332 -35.00 -21.31 0.66
C LYS A 332 -36.00 -22.36 0.14
N GLY A 333 -35.48 -23.48 -0.36
CA GLY A 333 -36.28 -24.57 -0.93
C GLY A 333 -36.46 -24.50 -2.44
N TYR A 334 -35.93 -23.46 -3.10
CA TYR A 334 -35.98 -23.29 -4.56
C TYR A 334 -34.58 -23.26 -5.16
N GLN A 335 -34.50 -23.55 -6.46
CA GLN A 335 -33.30 -23.47 -7.29
C GLN A 335 -33.63 -22.77 -8.61
N LEU A 336 -32.60 -22.27 -9.30
CA LEU A 336 -32.78 -21.69 -10.63
C LEU A 336 -33.23 -22.78 -11.62
N GLY A 337 -34.37 -22.55 -12.27
CA GLY A 337 -34.84 -23.35 -13.38
C GLY A 337 -34.30 -22.80 -14.70
N ASP A 338 -35.06 -21.90 -15.30
CA ASP A 338 -34.72 -21.28 -16.59
C ASP A 338 -34.20 -19.86 -16.39
N LEU A 339 -33.17 -19.47 -17.16
CA LEU A 339 -32.58 -18.12 -17.13
C LEU A 339 -32.34 -17.67 -18.56
N ARG A 340 -33.01 -16.59 -18.95
CA ARG A 340 -32.95 -16.05 -20.31
C ARG A 340 -32.75 -14.54 -20.29
N VAL A 341 -32.01 -14.05 -21.27
CA VAL A 341 -31.84 -12.61 -21.53
C VAL A 341 -32.39 -12.33 -22.91
N VAL A 342 -33.49 -11.61 -22.99
CA VAL A 342 -34.22 -11.36 -24.25
C VAL A 342 -34.15 -9.89 -24.63
N SER A 343 -34.03 -9.60 -25.92
CA SER A 343 -34.16 -8.25 -26.45
C SER A 343 -35.55 -7.67 -26.13
N GLN A 344 -35.59 -6.37 -25.83
CA GLN A 344 -36.85 -5.64 -25.64
C GLN A 344 -37.52 -5.29 -26.97
N LYS A 345 -36.77 -5.14 -28.07
CA LYS A 345 -37.32 -4.84 -29.39
C LYS A 345 -37.77 -6.09 -30.15
N ASP A 346 -37.02 -7.18 -30.05
CA ASP A 346 -37.29 -8.45 -30.73
C ASP A 346 -37.26 -9.61 -29.74
N ALA A 347 -38.45 -10.12 -29.39
CA ALA A 347 -38.58 -11.24 -28.46
C ALA A 347 -38.00 -12.56 -28.97
N THR A 348 -37.63 -12.65 -30.25
CA THR A 348 -36.96 -13.82 -30.84
C THR A 348 -35.43 -13.74 -30.74
N GLU A 349 -34.89 -12.55 -30.44
CA GLU A 349 -33.47 -12.33 -30.20
C GLU A 349 -33.16 -12.44 -28.70
N SER A 350 -32.15 -13.25 -28.37
CA SER A 350 -31.75 -13.47 -26.97
C SER A 350 -30.23 -13.52 -26.87
N ALA A 351 -29.68 -12.93 -25.82
CA ALA A 351 -28.28 -13.10 -25.47
C ALA A 351 -28.11 -14.46 -24.77
N PRO A 352 -27.26 -15.37 -25.29
CA PRO A 352 -26.94 -16.62 -24.62
C PRO A 352 -26.33 -16.33 -23.25
N VAL A 353 -26.81 -17.05 -22.23
CA VAL A 353 -26.28 -16.97 -20.86
C VAL A 353 -25.40 -18.19 -20.61
N SER A 354 -24.16 -17.97 -20.18
CA SER A 354 -23.23 -19.04 -19.83
C SER A 354 -23.66 -19.78 -18.57
N GLU A 355 -23.02 -20.91 -18.28
CA GLU A 355 -23.25 -21.67 -17.05
C GLU A 355 -22.83 -20.88 -15.80
N GLU A 356 -21.89 -19.96 -15.94
CA GLU A 356 -21.44 -19.03 -14.89
C GLU A 356 -22.38 -17.83 -14.72
N ASN A 357 -23.53 -17.81 -15.40
CA ASN A 357 -24.51 -16.73 -15.38
C ASN A 357 -23.98 -15.40 -15.97
N VAL A 358 -23.14 -15.47 -17.00
CA VAL A 358 -22.63 -14.30 -17.72
C VAL A 358 -23.22 -14.26 -19.12
N PHE A 359 -23.58 -13.09 -19.63
CA PHE A 359 -23.97 -12.90 -21.03
C PHE A 359 -23.22 -11.73 -21.66
N HIS A 360 -23.02 -11.80 -22.98
CA HIS A 360 -22.52 -10.69 -23.77
C HIS A 360 -23.69 -9.79 -24.17
N MET A 361 -23.61 -8.50 -23.85
CA MET A 361 -24.67 -7.54 -24.18
C MET A 361 -24.87 -7.46 -25.70
N ILE A 362 -26.09 -7.72 -26.17
CA ILE A 362 -26.45 -7.52 -27.59
C ILE A 362 -26.66 -6.03 -27.88
N ASP A 363 -26.78 -5.62 -29.15
CA ASP A 363 -26.98 -4.19 -29.51
C ASP A 363 -28.45 -3.74 -29.30
N ASP A 364 -29.05 -4.14 -28.17
CA ASP A 364 -30.39 -3.75 -27.75
C ASP A 364 -30.56 -3.78 -26.23
N ASP A 365 -31.54 -3.02 -25.71
CA ASP A 365 -31.98 -3.14 -24.32
C ASP A 365 -32.51 -4.55 -24.07
N VAL A 366 -32.20 -5.13 -22.92
CA VAL A 366 -32.57 -6.51 -22.60
C VAL A 366 -33.38 -6.61 -21.32
N ILE A 367 -34.16 -7.68 -21.21
CA ILE A 367 -34.83 -8.10 -19.97
C ILE A 367 -34.27 -9.46 -19.56
N VAL A 368 -33.76 -9.53 -18.35
CA VAL A 368 -33.39 -10.79 -17.68
C VAL A 368 -34.65 -11.41 -17.10
N LYS A 369 -34.92 -12.65 -17.47
CA LYS A 369 -36.05 -13.46 -17.02
C LYS A 369 -35.53 -14.72 -16.36
N ALA A 370 -36.05 -15.04 -15.19
CA ALA A 370 -35.68 -16.23 -14.44
C ALA A 370 -36.91 -16.91 -13.85
N ASP A 371 -36.94 -18.24 -13.91
CA ASP A 371 -37.92 -19.07 -13.22
C ASP A 371 -37.23 -19.85 -12.10
N PHE A 372 -37.84 -19.88 -10.92
CA PHE A 372 -37.36 -20.68 -9.78
C PHE A 372 -38.28 -21.87 -9.54
N VAL A 373 -37.70 -23.06 -9.43
CA VAL A 373 -38.40 -24.34 -9.22
C VAL A 373 -37.98 -24.94 -7.89
N GLU A 374 -38.75 -25.90 -7.36
CA GLU A 374 -38.39 -26.58 -6.11
C GLU A 374 -36.99 -27.22 -6.23
N ALA A 375 -36.15 -26.98 -5.22
CA ALA A 375 -34.78 -27.47 -5.19
C ALA A 375 -34.75 -28.99 -4.96
N THR A 376 -34.00 -29.69 -5.81
CA THR A 376 -33.80 -31.13 -5.69
C THR A 376 -32.47 -31.47 -5.03
N ASP A 377 -31.45 -30.66 -5.27
CA ASP A 377 -30.06 -30.96 -4.91
C ASP A 377 -29.38 -29.73 -4.30
N TYR A 378 -28.56 -29.97 -3.28
CA TYR A 378 -27.73 -28.97 -2.62
C TYR A 378 -26.29 -29.44 -2.63
N TYR A 379 -25.39 -28.53 -2.97
CA TYR A 379 -23.95 -28.78 -3.06
C TYR A 379 -23.24 -27.98 -1.99
N LYS A 380 -22.19 -28.56 -1.41
CA LYS A 380 -21.47 -27.96 -0.29
C LYS A 380 -20.42 -26.97 -0.79
N VAL A 381 -20.28 -25.87 -0.05
CA VAL A 381 -19.23 -24.88 -0.23
C VAL A 381 -18.33 -24.92 1.01
N LYS A 382 -17.06 -25.25 0.80
CA LYS A 382 -16.05 -25.29 1.88
C LYS A 382 -15.02 -24.20 1.66
N ALA A 383 -14.63 -23.52 2.73
CA ALA A 383 -13.47 -22.64 2.70
C ALA A 383 -12.22 -23.46 3.03
N ASP A 384 -11.15 -23.26 2.26
CA ASP A 384 -9.84 -23.79 2.60
C ASP A 384 -9.32 -23.07 3.86
N THR A 385 -9.12 -23.84 4.92
CA THR A 385 -8.64 -23.31 6.21
C THR A 385 -7.11 -23.35 6.33
N THR A 386 -6.40 -23.84 5.31
CA THR A 386 -4.95 -24.02 5.30
C THR A 386 -4.20 -22.88 4.61
N LEU A 387 -4.94 -21.84 4.19
CA LEU A 387 -4.42 -20.67 3.48
C LEU A 387 -3.39 -19.91 4.33
N LYS A 388 -2.33 -19.44 3.67
CA LYS A 388 -1.32 -18.57 4.26
C LYS A 388 -1.65 -17.12 3.91
N GLY A 389 -1.57 -16.23 4.90
CA GLY A 389 -1.70 -14.78 4.68
C GLY A 389 -3.15 -14.25 4.68
N GLY A 390 -4.14 -15.08 5.01
CA GLY A 390 -5.52 -14.64 5.11
C GLY A 390 -6.52 -15.79 5.23
N HIS A 391 -7.80 -15.43 5.36
CA HIS A 391 -8.91 -16.37 5.39
C HIS A 391 -9.97 -16.02 4.35
N VAL A 392 -10.66 -17.03 3.83
CA VAL A 392 -11.89 -16.88 3.05
C VAL A 392 -13.09 -16.96 3.98
N LEU A 393 -14.05 -16.06 3.78
CA LEU A 393 -15.32 -16.04 4.48
C LEU A 393 -16.43 -16.33 3.47
N LEU A 394 -17.32 -17.28 3.81
CA LEU A 394 -18.43 -17.70 2.95
C LEU A 394 -19.74 -17.18 3.53
N ASP A 395 -20.64 -16.69 2.67
CA ASP A 395 -21.98 -16.28 3.08
C ASP A 395 -22.90 -17.48 3.38
N GLN A 396 -22.65 -18.62 2.74
CA GLN A 396 -23.40 -19.87 2.90
C GLN A 396 -22.51 -21.12 2.75
N SER A 397 -22.87 -22.21 3.43
CA SER A 397 -22.14 -23.49 3.41
C SER A 397 -22.70 -24.51 2.41
N GLU A 398 -23.85 -24.21 1.82
CA GLU A 398 -24.51 -25.01 0.79
C GLU A 398 -25.27 -24.10 -0.16
N ALA A 399 -25.39 -24.51 -1.42
CA ALA A 399 -26.06 -23.76 -2.48
C ALA A 399 -26.62 -24.72 -3.54
N THR A 400 -27.65 -24.28 -4.26
CA THR A 400 -28.23 -25.02 -5.39
C THR A 400 -27.45 -24.77 -6.68
N ARG A 401 -27.59 -25.63 -7.70
CA ARG A 401 -26.90 -25.44 -9.00
C ARG A 401 -27.28 -24.07 -9.59
N ARG A 402 -26.28 -23.35 -10.10
CA ARG A 402 -26.37 -22.00 -10.67
C ARG A 402 -26.78 -20.88 -9.71
N GLU A 403 -26.89 -21.16 -8.41
CA GLU A 403 -26.99 -20.13 -7.38
C GLU A 403 -25.66 -19.37 -7.24
N THR A 404 -25.71 -18.06 -7.07
CA THR A 404 -24.52 -17.24 -6.90
C THR A 404 -24.13 -17.18 -5.43
N VAL A 405 -22.91 -17.59 -5.11
CA VAL A 405 -22.36 -17.58 -3.75
C VAL A 405 -21.47 -16.35 -3.59
N LYS A 406 -21.63 -15.60 -2.49
CA LYS A 406 -20.80 -14.42 -2.21
C LYS A 406 -19.57 -14.85 -1.42
N LEU A 407 -18.42 -14.38 -1.87
CA LEU A 407 -17.13 -14.55 -1.23
C LEU A 407 -16.74 -13.27 -0.52
N ASP A 408 -16.15 -13.43 0.65
CA ASP A 408 -15.46 -12.35 1.35
C ASP A 408 -14.09 -12.87 1.81
N ASN A 409 -13.18 -11.97 2.16
CA ASN A 409 -11.84 -12.34 2.56
C ASN A 409 -11.35 -11.47 3.72
N ALA A 410 -10.49 -12.05 4.54
CA ALA A 410 -9.84 -11.39 5.65
C ALA A 410 -8.32 -11.59 5.52
N PRO A 411 -7.61 -10.71 4.78
CA PRO A 411 -6.15 -10.76 4.69
C PRO A 411 -5.53 -10.58 6.08
N GLU A 412 -4.51 -11.37 6.39
CA GLU A 412 -3.68 -11.15 7.58
C GLU A 412 -2.80 -9.90 7.39
N PRO A 413 -2.39 -9.21 8.48
CA PRO A 413 -1.53 -8.06 8.39
C PRO A 413 -0.24 -8.34 7.59
N GLY A 414 0.05 -7.48 6.60
CA GLY A 414 1.20 -7.62 5.69
C GLY A 414 0.87 -8.31 4.36
N TYR A 415 -0.30 -8.92 4.26
CA TYR A 415 -0.79 -9.53 3.03
C TYR A 415 -1.91 -8.70 2.40
N GLN A 416 -2.02 -8.78 1.08
CA GLN A 416 -3.12 -8.24 0.30
C GLN A 416 -3.77 -9.37 -0.47
N PHE A 417 -5.11 -9.33 -0.54
CA PHE A 417 -5.86 -10.25 -1.37
C PHE A 417 -5.51 -10.02 -2.84
N LYS A 418 -5.25 -11.13 -3.55
CA LYS A 418 -4.98 -11.11 -4.99
C LYS A 418 -6.18 -11.63 -5.77
N GLU A 419 -6.57 -12.88 -5.53
CA GLU A 419 -7.62 -13.56 -6.28
C GLU A 419 -8.19 -14.76 -5.51
N TYR A 420 -9.41 -15.17 -5.86
CA TYR A 420 -10.01 -16.42 -5.39
C TYR A 420 -9.63 -17.58 -6.32
N VAL A 421 -9.48 -18.77 -5.75
CA VAL A 421 -9.28 -20.02 -6.49
C VAL A 421 -10.33 -21.01 -6.02
N ILE A 422 -11.15 -21.51 -6.94
CA ILE A 422 -12.27 -22.39 -6.61
C ILE A 422 -12.10 -23.67 -7.42
N HIS A 423 -12.16 -24.82 -6.74
CA HIS A 423 -12.06 -26.13 -7.37
C HIS A 423 -13.08 -27.13 -6.81
N GLN A 424 -13.26 -28.23 -7.52
CA GLN A 424 -14.10 -29.34 -7.06
C GLN A 424 -13.47 -30.03 -5.85
N VAL A 425 -14.29 -30.35 -4.83
CA VAL A 425 -13.81 -31.10 -3.67
C VAL A 425 -13.27 -32.46 -4.10
N GLY A 426 -11.97 -32.68 -3.89
CA GLY A 426 -11.28 -33.93 -4.23
C GLY A 426 -10.68 -33.98 -5.63
N ASP A 427 -10.89 -32.95 -6.47
CA ASP A 427 -10.26 -32.81 -7.79
C ASP A 427 -9.89 -31.35 -8.08
N THR A 428 -8.60 -31.03 -7.92
CA THR A 428 -8.08 -29.67 -8.13
C THR A 428 -7.90 -29.30 -9.60
N ALA A 429 -8.08 -30.24 -10.53
CA ALA A 429 -8.02 -29.96 -11.96
C ALA A 429 -9.29 -29.27 -12.49
N VAL A 430 -10.43 -29.49 -11.83
CA VAL A 430 -11.71 -28.88 -12.18
C VAL A 430 -11.84 -27.55 -11.45
N LYS A 431 -11.74 -26.44 -12.19
CA LYS A 431 -11.79 -25.07 -11.66
C LYS A 431 -13.12 -24.40 -11.96
N VAL A 432 -13.56 -23.55 -11.05
CA VAL A 432 -14.71 -22.66 -11.22
C VAL A 432 -14.21 -21.23 -11.29
N GLN A 433 -14.64 -20.49 -12.31
CA GLN A 433 -14.21 -19.11 -12.52
C GLN A 433 -14.98 -18.17 -11.57
N PRO A 434 -14.30 -17.39 -10.71
CA PRO A 434 -14.94 -16.35 -9.93
C PRO A 434 -15.29 -15.13 -10.79
N LEU A 435 -16.40 -14.47 -10.46
CA LEU A 435 -16.86 -13.19 -10.99
C LEU A 435 -16.76 -12.13 -9.88
N GLY A 436 -15.58 -11.49 -9.78
CA GLY A 436 -15.28 -10.58 -8.68
C GLY A 436 -15.32 -11.29 -7.33
N ASN A 437 -16.20 -10.83 -6.43
CA ASN A 437 -16.41 -11.44 -5.11
C ASN A 437 -17.56 -12.45 -5.10
N TYR A 438 -17.89 -13.02 -6.25
CA TYR A 438 -18.97 -14.00 -6.41
C TYR A 438 -18.49 -15.19 -7.25
N PHE A 439 -19.17 -16.32 -7.13
CA PHE A 439 -19.09 -17.39 -8.12
C PHE A 439 -20.44 -18.08 -8.29
N THR A 440 -20.63 -18.75 -9.42
CA THR A 440 -21.85 -19.48 -9.72
C THR A 440 -21.67 -20.95 -9.37
N MET A 441 -22.57 -21.50 -8.55
CA MET A 441 -22.44 -22.84 -8.00
C MET A 441 -22.56 -23.91 -9.10
N PRO A 442 -21.57 -24.80 -9.27
CA PRO A 442 -21.65 -25.90 -10.22
C PRO A 442 -22.53 -27.05 -9.68
N ASP A 443 -22.60 -28.16 -10.40
CA ASP A 443 -23.31 -29.38 -10.02
C ASP A 443 -22.45 -30.36 -9.18
N PHE A 444 -21.51 -29.81 -8.40
CA PHE A 444 -20.65 -30.57 -7.49
C PHE A 444 -20.22 -29.72 -6.28
N ASP A 445 -19.77 -30.40 -5.23
CA ASP A 445 -19.22 -29.74 -4.04
C ASP A 445 -17.93 -28.97 -4.39
N VAL A 446 -17.80 -27.75 -3.89
CA VAL A 446 -16.64 -26.87 -4.16
C VAL A 446 -15.85 -26.55 -2.90
N GLU A 447 -14.56 -26.36 -3.10
CA GLU A 447 -13.64 -25.80 -2.11
C GLU A 447 -13.12 -24.46 -2.63
N VAL A 448 -13.24 -23.43 -1.78
CA VAL A 448 -12.87 -22.05 -2.07
C VAL A 448 -11.60 -21.71 -1.31
N SER A 449 -10.55 -21.42 -2.06
CA SER A 449 -9.27 -20.90 -1.60
C SER A 449 -9.11 -19.43 -2.05
N ALA A 450 -8.10 -18.74 -1.51
CA ALA A 450 -7.71 -17.42 -1.97
C ALA A 450 -6.19 -17.29 -1.97
N VAL A 451 -5.67 -16.53 -2.92
CA VAL A 451 -4.26 -16.16 -2.99
C VAL A 451 -4.10 -14.82 -2.30
N PHE A 452 -3.26 -14.80 -1.27
CA PHE A 452 -2.84 -13.60 -0.59
C PHE A 452 -1.36 -13.37 -0.89
N GLU A 453 -1.03 -12.18 -1.40
CA GLU A 453 0.34 -11.80 -1.68
C GLU A 453 0.87 -10.91 -0.56
N LYS A 454 2.13 -11.10 -0.21
CA LYS A 454 2.81 -10.18 0.70
C LYS A 454 2.93 -8.83 0.00
N SER A 455 2.54 -7.76 0.68
CA SER A 455 2.68 -6.39 0.17
C SER A 455 4.17 -6.14 -0.16
N GLU A 456 4.48 -5.45 -1.27
CA GLU A 456 5.83 -5.33 -1.88
C GLU A 456 6.99 -4.82 -0.98
N GLY A 457 6.77 -4.57 0.32
CA GLY A 457 7.84 -4.42 1.30
C GLY A 457 8.59 -5.71 1.65
N ASP A 458 8.11 -6.89 1.21
CA ASP A 458 8.49 -8.19 1.78
C ASP A 458 9.30 -9.13 0.83
N ASN A 459 9.60 -8.71 -0.41
CA ASN A 459 10.46 -9.49 -1.33
C ASN A 459 11.90 -9.69 -0.80
N GLN A 460 12.29 -8.95 0.25
CA GLN A 460 13.57 -9.14 0.94
C GLN A 460 13.59 -10.38 1.87
N GLN A 461 12.44 -10.94 2.24
CA GLN A 461 12.37 -12.05 3.20
C GLN A 461 12.53 -13.45 2.58
N GLN A 462 12.24 -13.64 1.28
CA GLN A 462 12.46 -14.94 0.64
C GLN A 462 13.94 -15.18 0.32
N GLN A 463 14.69 -14.11 0.02
CA GLN A 463 16.14 -14.17 -0.08
C GLN A 463 16.75 -14.48 1.30
N GLN A 464 16.20 -13.89 2.36
CA GLN A 464 16.59 -14.20 3.75
C GLN A 464 16.27 -15.63 4.20
N GLN A 465 15.30 -16.36 3.62
CA GLN A 465 15.02 -17.75 4.01
C GLN A 465 16.01 -18.76 3.42
N GLN A 466 16.55 -18.47 2.22
CA GLN A 466 17.68 -19.23 1.68
C GLN A 466 18.96 -18.89 2.43
N ASP A 467 19.17 -17.62 2.79
CA ASP A 467 20.28 -17.20 3.63
C ASP A 467 20.17 -17.79 5.06
N GLN A 468 18.96 -17.94 5.63
CA GLN A 468 18.73 -18.53 6.97
C GLN A 468 19.08 -20.02 7.07
N GLN A 469 18.98 -20.80 5.99
CA GLN A 469 19.42 -22.21 6.01
C GLN A 469 20.94 -22.32 5.91
N GLN A 470 21.60 -21.35 5.27
CA GLN A 470 23.07 -21.21 5.30
C GLN A 470 23.54 -20.67 6.66
N ASP A 471 22.85 -19.67 7.22
CA ASP A 471 23.16 -19.06 8.51
C ASP A 471 22.94 -20.01 9.68
N GLN A 472 22.02 -20.99 9.60
CA GLN A 472 21.87 -22.02 10.64
C GLN A 472 23.11 -22.92 10.75
N GLN A 473 23.81 -23.17 9.64
CA GLN A 473 25.07 -23.93 9.65
C GLN A 473 26.26 -23.07 10.11
N GLU A 474 26.21 -21.74 9.89
CA GLU A 474 27.23 -20.81 10.40
C GLU A 474 27.01 -20.41 11.88
N GLN A 475 25.77 -20.41 12.37
CA GLN A 475 25.41 -20.09 13.76
C GLN A 475 25.88 -21.14 14.78
N GLU A 476 25.91 -22.42 14.41
CA GLU A 476 26.50 -23.47 15.26
C GLU A 476 28.02 -23.29 15.41
N GLN A 477 28.71 -22.66 14.44
CA GLN A 477 30.14 -22.34 14.54
C GLN A 477 30.43 -21.02 15.26
N GLN A 478 29.47 -20.08 15.31
CA GLN A 478 29.64 -18.78 15.96
C GLN A 478 29.25 -18.77 17.45
N GLN A 479 28.38 -19.68 17.90
CA GLN A 479 28.03 -19.82 19.33
C GLN A 479 29.24 -20.11 20.25
N ASP A 480 30.24 -20.81 19.74
CA ASP A 480 31.49 -21.09 20.48
C ASP A 480 32.42 -19.87 20.57
N GLN A 481 32.30 -18.88 19.67
CA GLN A 481 33.08 -17.64 19.71
C GLN A 481 32.44 -16.56 20.59
N GLN A 482 31.11 -16.57 20.72
CA GLN A 482 30.36 -15.53 21.41
C GLN A 482 30.39 -15.67 22.94
N GLN A 483 30.50 -16.90 23.47
CA GLN A 483 30.69 -17.13 24.91
C GLN A 483 32.00 -16.53 25.46
N ASN A 484 33.02 -16.32 24.62
CA ASN A 484 34.28 -15.71 25.02
C ASN A 484 34.25 -14.16 24.98
N GLN A 485 33.35 -13.54 24.21
CA GLN A 485 33.21 -12.09 24.13
C GLN A 485 32.32 -11.51 25.23
N ASP A 486 31.28 -12.22 25.65
CA ASP A 486 30.36 -11.76 26.71
C ASP A 486 31.04 -11.64 28.08
N GLN A 487 32.08 -12.45 28.35
CA GLN A 487 32.90 -12.31 29.57
C GLN A 487 33.80 -11.07 29.55
N GLN A 488 34.21 -10.56 28.38
CA GLN A 488 35.02 -9.35 28.27
C GLN A 488 34.17 -8.07 28.34
N GLN A 489 32.94 -8.10 27.82
CA GLN A 489 32.05 -6.93 27.83
C GLN A 489 31.43 -6.65 29.22
N GLN A 490 31.18 -7.68 30.03
CA GLN A 490 30.69 -7.50 31.40
C GLN A 490 31.74 -6.87 32.34
N GLN A 491 33.04 -7.00 32.05
CA GLN A 491 34.09 -6.33 32.82
C GLN A 491 34.29 -4.86 32.41
N GLN A 492 33.99 -4.48 31.16
CA GLN A 492 34.07 -3.08 30.71
C GLN A 492 32.88 -2.23 31.17
N ASN A 493 31.68 -2.81 31.25
CA ASN A 493 30.47 -2.08 31.67
C ASN A 493 30.41 -1.70 33.15
N GLN A 494 31.27 -2.25 34.01
CA GLN A 494 31.38 -1.82 35.42
C GLN A 494 32.31 -0.61 35.63
N GLN A 495 33.08 -0.18 34.62
CA GLN A 495 34.01 0.95 34.75
C GLN A 495 33.52 2.28 34.13
N GLN A 496 32.41 2.31 33.39
CA GLN A 496 31.89 3.53 32.74
C GLN A 496 30.68 4.17 33.43
N GLN A 497 30.37 3.78 34.67
CA GLN A 497 29.23 4.32 35.43
C GLN A 497 29.56 5.63 36.17
N ASN A 498 30.21 6.58 35.50
CA ASN A 498 30.41 7.94 36.04
C ASN A 498 30.60 8.97 34.94
N GLN A 499 29.48 9.48 34.41
CA GLN A 499 29.32 10.84 33.86
C GLN A 499 27.84 11.06 33.52
N GLN A 500 27.07 11.53 34.51
CA GLN A 500 25.71 12.01 34.30
C GLN A 500 25.75 13.40 33.65
N MET A 501 25.10 13.54 32.48
CA MET A 501 24.67 14.84 31.94
C MET A 501 23.29 15.16 32.50
N SER A 502 23.06 16.41 32.91
CA SER A 502 21.78 16.79 33.51
C SER A 502 20.72 17.11 32.44
N LYS A 503 19.44 17.09 32.84
CA LYS A 503 18.27 17.50 32.04
C LYS A 503 18.45 18.81 31.24
N GLU A 504 19.26 19.73 31.76
CA GLU A 504 19.56 21.01 31.11
C GLU A 504 20.54 20.88 29.94
N ASP A 505 21.37 19.84 29.91
CA ASP A 505 22.37 19.61 28.87
C ASP A 505 21.73 19.00 27.62
N ALA A 506 20.82 18.03 27.78
CA ALA A 506 20.05 17.45 26.68
C ALA A 506 19.17 18.49 25.98
N GLN A 507 18.48 19.35 26.75
CA GLN A 507 17.65 20.43 26.20
C GLN A 507 18.52 21.51 25.52
N ARG A 508 19.63 21.92 26.14
CA ARG A 508 20.58 22.86 25.51
C ARG A 508 21.15 22.31 24.21
N MET A 509 21.36 21.00 24.11
CA MET A 509 21.87 20.37 22.90
C MET A 509 20.82 20.28 21.79
N LEU A 510 19.57 19.95 22.13
CA LEU A 510 18.44 20.03 21.19
C LEU A 510 18.23 21.45 20.66
N ASP A 511 18.24 22.45 21.55
CA ASP A 511 18.14 23.86 21.18
C ASP A 511 19.36 24.32 20.37
N ALA A 512 20.55 23.78 20.66
CA ALA A 512 21.76 24.06 19.89
C ALA A 512 21.70 23.46 18.49
N LEU A 513 21.16 22.25 18.32
CA LEU A 513 20.95 21.62 17.01
C LEU A 513 19.93 22.41 16.17
N GLU A 514 18.80 22.82 16.75
CA GLU A 514 17.82 23.67 16.09
C GLU A 514 18.39 25.05 15.72
N ASN A 515 19.18 25.66 16.62
CA ASN A 515 19.84 26.92 16.35
C ASN A 515 20.98 26.79 15.32
N GLN A 516 21.67 25.64 15.26
CA GLN A 516 22.71 25.39 14.26
C GLN A 516 22.11 25.14 12.88
N GLU A 517 20.94 24.50 12.80
CA GLU A 517 20.13 24.41 11.58
C GLU A 517 19.65 25.80 11.12
N LYS A 518 19.11 26.62 12.04
CA LYS A 518 18.72 28.02 11.74
C LYS A 518 19.89 28.89 11.29
N LYS A 519 21.02 28.86 11.99
CA LYS A 519 22.23 29.63 11.63
C LYS A 519 22.81 29.19 10.29
N THR A 520 22.74 27.90 9.98
CA THR A 520 23.12 27.39 8.65
C THR A 520 22.16 27.91 7.57
N MET A 521 20.84 27.93 7.81
CA MET A 521 19.87 28.51 6.89
C MET A 521 20.04 30.02 6.69
N GLU A 522 20.29 30.78 7.76
CA GLU A 522 20.54 32.22 7.70
C GLU A 522 21.81 32.54 6.91
N LYS A 523 22.93 31.84 7.15
CA LYS A 523 24.16 32.02 6.36
C LYS A 523 23.96 31.69 4.88
N VAL A 524 23.16 30.66 4.58
CA VAL A 524 22.81 30.31 3.19
C VAL A 524 21.95 31.41 2.54
N ASN A 525 21.03 32.03 3.28
CA ASN A 525 20.22 33.16 2.80
C ASN A 525 21.04 34.44 2.65
N GLU A 526 21.92 34.77 3.60
CA GLU A 526 22.83 35.92 3.50
C GLU A 526 23.82 35.78 2.33
N GLN A 527 24.33 34.57 2.07
CA GLN A 527 25.14 34.29 0.89
C GLN A 527 24.34 34.42 -0.41
N LYS A 528 23.07 34.04 -0.43
CA LYS A 528 22.17 34.28 -1.58
C LYS A 528 21.91 35.78 -1.82
N VAL A 529 21.77 36.58 -0.76
CA VAL A 529 21.59 38.04 -0.87
C VAL A 529 22.87 38.72 -1.37
N ARG A 530 24.05 38.24 -0.95
CA ARG A 530 25.35 38.76 -1.43
C ARG A 530 25.69 38.38 -2.87
N GLN A 531 25.04 37.37 -3.44
CA GLN A 531 25.24 36.92 -4.82
C GLN A 531 24.17 37.47 -5.80
N GLN A 532 23.24 38.32 -5.36
CA GLN A 532 22.43 39.09 -6.28
C GLN A 532 23.31 40.10 -7.03
N PRO A 533 23.26 40.17 -8.37
CA PRO A 533 24.07 41.11 -9.13
C PRO A 533 23.69 42.54 -8.71
N LYS A 534 24.66 43.31 -8.23
CA LYS A 534 24.51 44.75 -8.04
C LYS A 534 24.03 45.32 -9.38
N LYS A 535 22.80 45.87 -9.41
CA LYS A 535 22.33 46.72 -10.51
C LYS A 535 23.43 47.76 -10.78
N LYS A 536 23.99 47.75 -11.98
CA LYS A 536 24.71 48.91 -12.51
C LYS A 536 23.69 50.05 -12.53
N SER A 537 23.83 51.03 -11.63
CA SER A 537 23.24 52.33 -11.85
C SER A 537 24.09 53.05 -12.89
N ASP A 538 23.41 53.64 -13.86
CA ASP A 538 24.00 54.42 -14.93
C ASP A 538 24.89 55.56 -14.42
N LYS A 539 25.85 55.91 -15.28
CA LYS A 539 26.92 56.90 -15.13
C LYS A 539 26.40 58.28 -14.71
N ASP A 540 27.28 59.06 -14.08
CA ASP A 540 27.55 60.41 -14.57
C ASP A 540 29.02 60.79 -14.31
N TRP A 541 29.60 61.49 -15.29
CA TRP A 541 31.01 61.84 -15.59
C TRP A 541 31.99 60.72 -15.98
#